data_AF-A0A962E3Z9-F1
#
_entry.id   AF-A0A962E3Z9-F1
#
_cell.length_a   1.000
_cell.length_b   1.000
_cell.length_c   1.000
_cell.angle_alpha   90.00
_cell.angle_beta   90.00
_cell.angle_gamma   90.00
#
_symmetry.space_group_name_H-M   'P 1'
#
loop_
_entity.id
_entity.type
_entity.pdbx_description
1 polymer ?
#
loop_
_entity_poly.entity_id
_entity_poly.type
_entity_poly.pdbx_seq_one_letter_code
_entity_poly.pdbx_strand_id
1 'polypeptide(L)'
;MALLAGASLTISLSAQACEGTDCVLASRAGVNVYPIDLEASLGDLEPGERAGVLAKPERIERLMDNVLITRQLAEMAKKAGYDKDPIVQREMLLAAERALAEHARTDELKKRAGAADFESYAREQYAVRMDEFRVPETTEVAHIL
;
A
#
# COMPACT_ATOMS: atom_id res chain seq x y z
N MET A 1 49.57 5.29 -43.02
CA MET A 1 48.25 4.81 -42.57
C MET A 1 48.26 4.85 -41.04
N ALA A 2 47.78 5.95 -40.46
CA ALA A 2 47.71 6.15 -39.01
C ALA A 2 46.28 5.82 -38.54
N LEU A 3 46.17 4.90 -37.57
CA LEU A 3 44.92 4.56 -36.90
C LEU A 3 44.46 5.74 -36.03
N LEU A 4 43.26 6.26 -36.29
CA LEU A 4 42.60 7.23 -35.42
C LEU A 4 41.74 6.50 -34.39
N ALA A 5 42.09 6.75 -33.13
CA ALA A 5 41.43 6.24 -31.93
C ALA A 5 40.00 6.79 -31.81
N GLY A 6 39.02 5.90 -31.67
CA GLY A 6 37.63 6.24 -31.39
C GLY A 6 37.47 6.64 -29.92
N ALA A 7 37.15 7.92 -29.69
CA ALA A 7 36.77 8.42 -28.38
C ALA A 7 35.29 8.06 -28.11
N SER A 8 35.06 7.04 -27.29
CA SER A 8 33.72 6.70 -26.79
C SER A 8 33.30 7.70 -25.71
N LEU A 9 32.33 8.55 -26.05
CA LEU A 9 31.68 9.47 -25.13
C LEU A 9 30.60 8.71 -24.33
N THR A 10 30.89 8.35 -23.08
CA THR A 10 29.92 7.75 -22.16
C THR A 10 28.99 8.84 -21.62
N ILE A 11 27.76 8.88 -22.11
CA ILE A 11 26.68 9.70 -21.53
C ILE A 11 26.13 8.94 -20.32
N SER A 12 26.46 9.38 -19.11
CA SER A 12 25.79 8.93 -17.89
C SER A 12 24.41 9.58 -17.82
N LEU A 13 23.37 8.76 -18.00
CA LEU A 13 21.98 9.17 -17.80
C LEU A 13 21.63 8.98 -16.32
N SER A 14 21.73 10.06 -15.54
CA SER A 14 21.19 10.10 -14.18
C SER A 14 19.66 10.11 -14.28
N ALA A 15 19.02 8.97 -14.03
CA ALA A 15 17.58 8.92 -13.83
C ALA A 15 17.27 9.63 -12.50
N GLN A 16 16.77 10.87 -12.57
CA GLN A 16 16.16 11.52 -11.43
C GLN A 16 14.86 10.75 -11.12
N ALA A 17 14.94 9.79 -10.19
CA ALA A 17 13.76 9.20 -9.60
C ALA A 17 12.99 10.32 -8.89
N CYS A 18 11.75 10.52 -9.27
CA CYS A 18 10.89 11.52 -8.66
C CYS A 18 10.45 10.96 -7.30
N GLU A 19 11.26 11.24 -6.28
CA GLU A 19 11.05 10.77 -4.91
C GLU A 19 10.12 11.76 -4.19
N GLY A 20 8.83 11.42 -4.07
CA GLY A 20 7.86 12.25 -3.36
C GLY A 20 6.40 11.91 -3.65
N THR A 21 5.50 12.38 -2.78
CA THR A 21 4.04 12.20 -2.92
C THR A 21 3.45 12.90 -4.14
N ASP A 22 4.17 13.86 -4.71
CA ASP A 22 3.67 14.74 -5.78
C ASP A 22 4.18 14.33 -7.17
N CYS A 23 4.87 13.19 -7.28
CA CYS A 23 5.25 12.62 -8.55
C CYS A 23 4.00 12.20 -9.34
N VAL A 24 3.91 12.55 -10.63
CA VAL A 24 2.85 12.01 -11.48
C VAL A 24 3.24 10.62 -11.95
N LEU A 25 2.50 9.60 -11.53
CA LEU A 25 2.70 8.20 -11.96
C LEU A 25 2.00 7.89 -13.28
N ALA A 26 0.82 8.47 -13.49
CA ALA A 26 0.08 8.35 -14.74
C ALA A 26 -0.76 9.60 -14.99
N SER A 27 -1.02 9.89 -16.26
CA SER A 27 -1.91 10.98 -16.67
C SER A 27 -2.79 10.53 -17.83
N ARG A 28 -4.08 10.84 -17.75
CA ARG A 28 -5.05 10.59 -18.83
C ARG A 28 -6.08 11.71 -18.88
N ALA A 29 -6.31 12.28 -20.07
CA ALA A 29 -7.33 13.31 -20.28
C ALA A 29 -7.24 14.52 -19.32
N GLY A 30 -6.02 14.91 -18.94
CA GLY A 30 -5.77 16.03 -18.01
C GLY A 30 -5.94 15.67 -16.52
N VAL A 31 -6.19 14.41 -16.21
CA VAL A 31 -6.27 13.87 -14.85
C VAL A 31 -4.98 13.12 -14.53
N ASN A 32 -4.38 13.40 -13.37
CA ASN A 32 -3.14 12.77 -12.92
C ASN A 32 -3.41 11.76 -11.79
N VAL A 33 -2.50 10.80 -11.60
CA VAL A 33 -2.43 9.90 -10.44
C VAL A 33 -1.09 10.04 -9.78
N TYR A 34 -1.10 10.11 -8.44
CA TYR A 34 0.06 10.29 -7.58
C TYR A 34 0.32 9.05 -6.71
N PRO A 35 1.53 8.84 -6.17
CA PRO A 35 1.83 7.75 -5.26
C PRO A 35 0.89 7.69 -4.06
N ILE A 36 0.51 8.85 -3.52
CA ILE A 36 -0.40 8.95 -2.38
C ILE A 36 -1.83 8.49 -2.71
N ASP A 37 -2.27 8.63 -3.98
CA ASP A 37 -3.57 8.11 -4.41
C ASP A 37 -3.56 6.56 -4.38
N LEU A 38 -2.42 5.95 -4.72
CA LEU A 38 -2.25 4.50 -4.69
C LEU A 38 -2.19 3.99 -3.24
N GLU A 39 -1.46 4.68 -2.36
CA GLU A 39 -1.40 4.34 -0.94
C GLU A 39 -2.77 4.42 -0.27
N ALA A 40 -3.54 5.48 -0.55
CA ALA A 40 -4.91 5.62 -0.09
C ALA A 40 -5.79 4.46 -0.58
N SER A 41 -5.68 4.08 -1.86
CA SER A 41 -6.45 2.98 -2.45
C SER A 41 -6.06 1.60 -1.90
N LEU A 42 -4.80 1.42 -1.46
CA LEU A 42 -4.36 0.22 -0.75
C LEU A 42 -4.89 0.17 0.70
N GLY A 43 -5.20 1.34 1.28
CA GLY A 43 -5.82 1.46 2.60
C GLY A 43 -7.16 0.74 2.72
N ASP A 44 -7.92 0.70 1.62
CA ASP A 44 -9.23 0.03 1.54
C ASP A 44 -9.13 -1.50 1.61
N LEU A 45 -7.96 -2.07 1.31
CA LEU A 45 -7.73 -3.51 1.32
C LEU A 45 -7.40 -4.00 2.73
N GLU A 46 -7.78 -5.24 3.02
CA GLU A 46 -7.37 -5.93 4.25
C GLU A 46 -5.84 -6.03 4.32
N PRO A 47 -5.21 -5.96 5.51
CA PRO A 47 -3.75 -5.95 5.64
C PRO A 47 -3.04 -7.12 4.93
N GLY A 48 -3.65 -8.31 4.90
CA GLY A 48 -3.10 -9.49 4.23
C GLY A 48 -3.13 -9.43 2.71
N GLU A 49 -4.06 -8.68 2.11
CA GLU A 49 -4.22 -8.59 0.66
C GLU A 49 -3.26 -7.58 0.01
N ARG A 50 -2.85 -6.57 0.78
CA ARG A 50 -1.98 -5.47 0.31
C ARG A 50 -0.67 -5.98 -0.28
N ALA A 51 -0.01 -6.93 0.39
CA ALA A 51 1.24 -7.52 -0.07
C ALA A 51 1.06 -8.27 -1.42
N GLY A 52 -0.07 -8.95 -1.61
CA GLY A 52 -0.38 -9.67 -2.85
C GLY A 52 -0.68 -8.73 -4.03
N VAL A 53 -1.20 -7.53 -3.76
CA VAL A 53 -1.37 -6.47 -4.77
C VAL A 53 -0.03 -5.85 -5.14
N LEU A 54 0.79 -5.49 -4.15
CA LEU A 54 2.11 -4.89 -4.38
C LEU A 54 3.10 -5.83 -5.09
N ALA A 55 2.94 -7.15 -4.94
CA ALA A 55 3.81 -8.15 -5.55
C ALA A 55 3.60 -8.31 -7.07
N LYS A 56 2.51 -7.80 -7.65
CA LYS A 56 2.15 -8.03 -9.06
C LYS A 56 1.97 -6.71 -9.81
N PRO A 57 2.82 -6.39 -10.80
CA PRO A 57 2.72 -5.16 -11.59
C PRO A 57 1.33 -4.93 -12.18
N GLU A 58 0.70 -5.99 -12.70
CA GLU A 58 -0.62 -5.89 -13.34
C GLU A 58 -1.73 -5.53 -12.35
N ARG A 59 -1.53 -5.80 -11.05
CA ARG A 59 -2.49 -5.39 -9.99
C ARG A 59 -2.33 -3.91 -9.64
N ILE A 60 -1.10 -3.42 -9.62
CA ILE A 60 -0.80 -2.00 -9.41
C ILE A 60 -1.36 -1.18 -10.58
N GLU A 61 -1.14 -1.63 -11.82
CA GLU A 61 -1.69 -0.97 -13.02
C GLU A 61 -3.22 -0.87 -12.97
N ARG A 62 -3.91 -1.98 -12.62
CA ARG A 62 -5.37 -1.94 -12.44
C ARG A 62 -5.82 -0.98 -11.36
N LEU A 63 -5.08 -0.87 -10.27
CA LEU A 63 -5.39 0.07 -9.19
C LEU A 63 -5.26 1.52 -9.69
N MET A 64 -4.20 1.83 -10.43
CA MET A 64 -4.01 3.14 -11.07
C MET A 64 -5.10 3.47 -12.09
N ASP A 65 -5.49 2.50 -12.93
CA ASP A 65 -6.58 2.67 -13.90
C ASP A 65 -7.91 2.96 -13.20
N ASN A 66 -8.22 2.27 -12.11
CA ASN A 66 -9.43 2.52 -11.32
C ASN A 66 -9.47 3.95 -10.77
N VAL A 67 -8.33 4.46 -10.26
CA VAL A 67 -8.22 5.84 -9.79
C VAL A 67 -8.44 6.83 -10.95
N LEU A 68 -7.80 6.60 -12.10
CA LEU A 68 -7.96 7.46 -13.29
C LEU A 68 -9.41 7.51 -13.77
N ILE A 69 -10.05 6.36 -13.92
CA ILE A 69 -11.44 6.24 -14.38
C ILE A 69 -12.36 6.98 -13.41
N THR A 70 -12.20 6.76 -12.11
CA THR A 70 -13.03 7.39 -11.08
C THR A 70 -12.87 8.92 -11.10
N ARG A 71 -11.63 9.42 -11.16
CA ARG A 71 -11.36 10.86 -11.17
C ARG A 71 -11.87 11.51 -12.47
N GLN A 72 -11.79 10.82 -13.61
CA GLN A 72 -12.38 11.29 -14.87
C GLN A 72 -13.91 11.39 -14.78
N LEU A 73 -14.58 10.37 -14.25
CA LEU A 73 -16.03 10.38 -14.04
C LEU A 73 -16.46 11.48 -13.08
N ALA A 74 -15.70 11.70 -12.00
CA ALA A 74 -15.96 12.79 -11.06
C ALA A 74 -15.86 14.16 -11.73
N GLU A 75 -14.87 14.40 -12.58
CA GLU A 75 -14.76 15.65 -13.35
C GLU A 75 -15.92 15.83 -14.34
N MET A 76 -16.38 14.75 -14.96
CA MET A 76 -17.59 14.78 -15.80
C MET A 76 -18.84 15.13 -14.98
N ALA A 77 -18.98 14.56 -13.79
CA ALA A 77 -20.10 14.84 -12.88
C ALA A 77 -20.11 16.30 -12.41
N LYS A 78 -18.95 16.88 -12.07
CA LYS A 78 -18.82 18.31 -11.75
C LYS A 78 -19.21 19.21 -12.92
N LYS A 79 -18.77 18.87 -14.14
CA LYS A 79 -19.15 19.61 -15.35
C LYS A 79 -20.65 19.56 -15.61
N ALA A 80 -21.30 18.45 -15.26
CA ALA A 80 -22.75 18.29 -15.33
C ALA A 80 -23.50 18.93 -14.14
N GLY A 81 -22.80 19.47 -13.14
CA GLY A 81 -23.36 20.20 -12.01
C GLY A 81 -23.87 19.33 -10.86
N TYR A 82 -23.54 18.04 -10.83
CA TYR A 82 -23.93 17.14 -9.73
C TYR A 82 -23.32 17.55 -8.38
N ASP A 83 -22.18 18.25 -8.40
CA ASP A 83 -21.53 18.82 -7.22
C ASP A 83 -22.29 19.99 -6.59
N LYS A 84 -23.33 20.50 -7.27
CA LYS A 84 -24.20 21.59 -6.78
C LYS A 84 -25.48 21.07 -6.13
N ASP A 85 -25.77 19.77 -6.23
CA ASP A 85 -26.92 19.17 -5.56
C ASP A 85 -26.69 19.17 -4.04
N PRO A 86 -27.61 19.74 -3.22
CA PRO A 86 -27.47 19.76 -1.76
C PRO A 86 -27.30 18.38 -1.12
N ILE A 87 -27.92 17.34 -1.69
CA ILE A 87 -27.80 15.96 -1.22
C ILE A 87 -26.39 15.44 -1.49
N VAL A 88 -25.90 15.60 -2.71
CA VAL A 88 -24.53 15.17 -3.09
C VAL A 88 -23.48 15.90 -2.24
N GLN A 89 -23.65 17.20 -2.01
CA GLN A 89 -22.76 17.96 -1.12
C GLN A 89 -22.76 17.40 0.30
N ARG A 90 -23.94 17.03 0.82
CA ARG A 90 -24.04 16.43 2.16
C ARG A 90 -23.41 15.05 2.21
N GLU A 91 -23.58 14.24 1.16
CA GLU A 91 -22.95 12.92 1.05
C GLU A 91 -21.43 13.01 1.03
N MET A 92 -20.87 13.96 0.26
CA MET A 92 -19.43 14.21 0.23
C MET A 92 -18.89 14.62 1.60
N LEU A 93 -19.61 15.49 2.33
CA LEU A 93 -19.23 15.88 3.68
C LEU A 93 -19.24 14.67 4.64
N LEU A 94 -20.30 13.87 4.62
CA LEU A 94 -20.40 12.67 5.45
C LEU A 94 -19.30 11.64 5.11
N ALA A 95 -18.93 11.51 3.84
CA ALA A 95 -17.83 10.65 3.42
C ALA A 95 -16.49 11.13 4.00
N ALA A 96 -16.22 12.44 3.97
CA ALA A 96 -15.03 13.01 4.58
C ALA A 96 -14.98 12.81 6.10
N GLU A 97 -16.10 13.04 6.78
CA GLU A 97 -16.21 12.81 8.23
C GLU A 97 -15.98 11.33 8.61
N ARG A 98 -16.52 10.39 7.83
CA ARG A 98 -16.28 8.95 8.04
C ARG A 98 -14.82 8.58 7.87
N ALA A 99 -14.15 9.09 6.83
CA ALA A 99 -12.73 8.86 6.63
C ALA A 99 -11.90 9.37 7.82
N LEU A 100 -12.17 10.57 8.29
CA LEU A 100 -11.50 11.15 9.47
C LEU A 100 -11.76 10.32 10.74
N ALA A 101 -13.00 9.91 10.99
CA ALA A 101 -13.36 9.09 12.14
C ALA A 101 -12.63 7.74 12.13
N GLU A 102 -12.50 7.11 10.97
CA GLU A 102 -11.80 5.84 10.81
C GLU A 102 -10.29 5.98 11.07
N HIS A 103 -9.66 7.03 10.55
CA HIS A 103 -8.25 7.32 10.83
C HIS A 103 -8.02 7.59 12.33
N ALA A 104 -8.87 8.38 12.97
CA ALA A 104 -8.77 8.65 14.41
C ALA A 104 -8.91 7.35 15.22
N ARG A 105 -9.86 6.47 14.87
CA ARG A 105 -10.07 5.19 15.53
C ARG A 105 -8.87 4.26 15.38
N THR A 106 -8.33 4.12 14.18
CA THR A 106 -7.19 3.23 13.91
C THR A 106 -5.92 3.72 14.61
N ASP A 107 -5.67 5.02 14.64
CA ASP A 107 -4.51 5.58 15.35
C ASP A 107 -4.63 5.45 16.86
N GLU A 108 -5.83 5.59 17.41
CA GLU A 108 -6.07 5.34 18.83
C GLU A 108 -5.82 3.87 19.19
N LEU A 109 -6.30 2.93 18.36
CA LEU A 109 -6.04 1.50 18.54
C LEU A 109 -4.54 1.19 18.49
N LYS A 110 -3.79 1.77 17.55
CA LYS A 110 -2.33 1.60 17.47
C LYS A 110 -1.63 2.14 18.73
N LYS A 111 -2.02 3.31 19.23
CA LYS A 111 -1.45 3.90 20.45
C LYS A 111 -1.70 3.01 21.68
N ARG A 112 -2.90 2.44 21.81
CA ARG A 112 -3.22 1.51 22.89
C ARG A 112 -2.46 0.19 22.77
N ALA A 113 -2.35 -0.36 21.55
CA ALA A 113 -1.61 -1.60 21.30
C ALA A 113 -0.10 -1.46 21.59
N GLY A 114 0.49 -0.32 21.26
CA GLY A 114 1.90 -0.02 21.59
C GLY A 114 2.19 0.10 23.10
N ALA A 115 1.15 0.24 23.94
CA ALA A 115 1.28 0.33 25.39
C ALA A 115 1.09 -1.02 26.12
N ALA A 116 0.83 -2.11 25.40
CA ALA A 116 0.67 -3.44 26.02
C ALA A 116 2.04 -4.09 26.31
N ASP A 117 2.22 -4.59 27.53
CA ASP A 117 3.41 -5.39 27.90
C ASP A 117 3.26 -6.81 27.34
N PHE A 118 3.78 -7.01 26.13
CA PHE A 118 3.83 -8.31 25.50
C PHE A 118 4.85 -9.25 26.13
N GLU A 119 5.83 -8.75 26.90
CA GLU A 119 6.86 -9.58 27.51
C GLU A 119 6.30 -10.38 28.69
N SER A 120 5.55 -9.74 29.59
CA SER A 120 4.89 -10.43 30.69
C SER A 120 3.92 -11.50 30.18
N TYR A 121 3.10 -11.16 29.18
CA TYR A 121 2.18 -12.11 28.56
C TYR A 121 2.91 -13.26 27.84
N ALA A 122 3.99 -12.98 27.11
CA ALA A 122 4.79 -14.02 26.46
C ALA A 122 5.45 -14.96 27.48
N ARG A 123 5.92 -14.43 28.61
CA ARG A 123 6.51 -15.21 29.70
C ARG A 123 5.49 -16.16 30.33
N GLU A 124 4.29 -15.68 30.58
CA GLU A 124 3.17 -16.51 31.08
C GLU A 124 2.81 -17.61 30.08
N GLN A 125 2.67 -17.27 28.80
CA GLN A 125 2.33 -18.25 27.77
C GLN A 125 3.43 -19.30 27.56
N TYR A 126 4.70 -18.89 27.61
CA TYR A 126 5.84 -19.80 27.55
C TYR A 126 5.85 -20.76 28.73
N ALA A 127 5.59 -20.27 29.95
CA ALA A 127 5.52 -21.11 31.15
C ALA A 127 4.39 -22.14 31.07
N VAL A 128 3.23 -21.76 30.52
CA VAL A 128 2.06 -22.66 30.37
C VAL A 128 2.25 -23.68 29.25
N ARG A 129 2.91 -23.32 28.15
CA ARG A 129 3.08 -24.16 26.95
C ARG A 129 4.51 -24.57 26.68
N MET A 130 5.31 -24.74 27.74
CA MET A 130 6.73 -25.07 27.63
C MET A 130 7.00 -26.30 26.73
N ASP A 131 6.10 -27.28 26.78
CA ASP A 131 6.21 -28.53 26.05
C ASP A 131 6.12 -28.34 24.51
N GLU A 132 5.39 -27.32 24.04
CA GLU A 132 5.25 -26.99 22.62
C GLU A 132 6.52 -26.32 22.04
N PHE A 133 7.36 -25.75 22.90
CA PHE A 133 8.59 -25.06 22.52
C PHE A 133 9.85 -25.93 22.67
N ARG A 134 9.71 -27.23 22.98
CA ARG A 134 10.82 -28.17 23.04
C ARG A 134 11.09 -28.77 21.66
N VAL A 135 12.37 -28.96 21.34
CA VAL A 135 12.76 -29.73 20.15
C VAL A 135 12.45 -31.20 20.42
N PRO A 136 11.63 -31.87 19.58
CA PRO A 136 11.34 -33.28 19.76
C PRO A 136 12.61 -34.12 19.56
N GLU A 137 12.75 -35.18 20.34
CA GLU A 137 13.87 -36.11 20.23
C GLU A 137 13.77 -36.90 18.92
N THR A 138 14.75 -36.74 18.03
CA THR A 138 14.85 -37.50 16.78
C THR A 138 15.55 -38.83 17.06
N THR A 139 14.90 -39.96 16.80
CA THR A 139 15.52 -41.29 16.89
C THR A 139 15.58 -41.95 15.52
N GLU A 140 16.75 -42.46 15.15
CA GLU A 140 16.92 -43.33 13.98
C GLU A 140 16.50 -44.76 14.35
N VAL A 141 15.62 -45.36 13.56
CA VAL A 141 15.13 -46.73 13.77
C VAL A 141 15.33 -47.54 12.50
N ALA A 142 15.96 -48.71 12.64
CA ALA A 142 16.01 -49.72 11.58
C ALA A 142 14.97 -50.81 11.87
N HIS A 143 14.07 -51.07 10.93
CA HIS A 143 13.07 -52.14 11.01
C HIS A 143 13.36 -53.21 9.94
N ILE A 144 13.27 -54.48 10.32
CA ILE A 144 13.36 -55.62 9.41
C ILE A 144 11.98 -56.29 9.39
N LEU A 145 11.40 -56.42 8.19
CA LEU A 145 10.10 -57.05 7.90
C LEU A 145 10.20 -58.57 7.87
#